data_AF-A0A920YJ99-F1
#
_entry.id   AF-A0A920YJ99-F1
#
_cell.length_a   1.000
_cell.length_b   1.000
_cell.length_c   1.000
_cell.angle_alpha   90.00
_cell.angle_beta   90.00
_cell.angle_gamma   90.00
#
_symmetry.space_group_name_H-M   'P 1'
#
loop_
_entity.id
_entity.type
_entity.pdbx_description
1 polymer ?
#
loop_
_entity_poly.entity_id
_entity_poly.type
_entity_poly.pdbx_seq_one_letter_code
_entity_poly.pdbx_strand_id
1 'polypeptide(L)'
;MAGEPTEWVRWLLRDTTAEVEEWLSGEFQFILRHSDAILRVRGREGSFILVVEVQLRADRRMPRRMRAYAALAEERYNLPVYPVVFYLLAPSKEVEPPGYYHSEFMGLVAHQDFRVVKVWEIEARRVLEEGVTALLPFMPLMKGVDEEIIRAGARLLREREVGEETEVALALFASFVMEPEQLQRIVRWDMAVLRESPWYKQILEEGLQQGLQQG
;
A
#
# COMPACT_ATOMS: atom_id res chain seq x y z
N MET A 1 -0.22 -5.47 -4.05
CA MET A 1 -0.23 -4.16 -4.76
C MET A 1 -0.93 -4.35 -6.10
N ALA A 2 -1.74 -3.39 -6.52
CA ALA A 2 -2.40 -3.42 -7.83
C ALA A 2 -1.51 -2.74 -8.90
N GLY A 3 -1.64 -3.11 -10.18
CA GLY A 3 -0.84 -2.57 -11.29
C GLY A 3 0.47 -3.33 -11.60
N GLU A 4 1.19 -2.91 -12.65
CA GLU A 4 2.42 -3.58 -13.09
C GLU A 4 3.57 -3.37 -12.08
N PRO A 5 4.20 -4.45 -11.58
CA PRO A 5 5.21 -4.34 -10.53
C PRO A 5 6.42 -3.50 -10.91
N THR A 6 6.86 -3.62 -12.15
CA THR A 6 8.00 -2.88 -12.69
C THR A 6 7.80 -1.37 -12.59
N GLU A 7 6.58 -0.89 -12.82
CA GLU A 7 6.26 0.53 -12.83
C GLU A 7 6.50 1.19 -11.47
N TRP A 8 5.93 0.62 -10.40
CA TRP A 8 6.11 1.18 -9.06
C TRP A 8 7.52 0.94 -8.50
N VAL A 9 8.18 -0.17 -8.85
CA VAL A 9 9.57 -0.44 -8.44
C VAL A 9 10.50 0.64 -9.00
N ARG A 10 10.35 0.99 -10.29
CA ARG A 10 11.12 2.07 -10.92
C ARG A 10 10.87 3.41 -10.24
N TRP A 11 9.60 3.70 -9.93
CA TRP A 11 9.23 4.92 -9.20
C TRP A 11 9.85 4.98 -7.81
N LEU A 12 9.75 3.90 -7.03
CA LEU A 12 10.22 3.80 -5.66
C LEU A 12 11.74 4.01 -5.58
N LEU A 13 12.47 3.33 -6.47
CA LEU A 13 13.93 3.33 -6.49
C LEU A 13 14.52 4.53 -7.24
N ARG A 14 13.68 5.32 -7.93
CA ARG A 14 14.09 6.38 -8.86
C ARG A 14 15.10 5.85 -9.91
N ASP A 15 14.89 4.61 -10.34
CA ASP A 15 15.72 3.91 -11.31
C ASP A 15 14.85 3.39 -12.45
N THR A 16 14.89 4.06 -13.60
CA THR A 16 14.12 3.66 -14.80
C THR A 16 14.61 2.36 -15.43
N THR A 17 15.79 1.86 -15.05
CA THR A 17 16.37 0.62 -15.56
C THR A 17 16.00 -0.59 -14.69
N ALA A 18 15.36 -0.37 -13.53
CA ALA A 18 14.96 -1.45 -12.65
C ALA A 18 13.94 -2.37 -13.33
N GLU A 19 14.13 -3.67 -13.18
CA GLU A 19 13.26 -4.71 -13.71
C GLU A 19 12.92 -5.72 -12.63
N VAL A 20 11.64 -6.09 -12.54
CA VAL A 20 11.18 -7.17 -11.65
C VAL A 20 11.42 -8.49 -12.36
N GLU A 21 12.36 -9.28 -11.86
CA GLU A 21 12.73 -10.56 -12.45
C GLU A 21 11.77 -11.67 -12.03
N GLU A 22 11.32 -11.64 -10.77
CA GLU A 22 10.53 -12.72 -10.19
C GLU A 22 9.70 -12.25 -8.99
N TRP A 23 8.47 -12.76 -8.90
CA TRP A 23 7.69 -12.75 -7.66
C TRP A 23 8.09 -13.93 -6.78
N LEU A 24 8.64 -13.63 -5.62
CA LEU A 24 9.15 -14.65 -4.72
C LEU A 24 8.02 -15.08 -3.77
N SER A 25 7.15 -15.97 -4.26
CA SER A 25 6.08 -16.56 -3.45
C SER A 25 6.28 -18.07 -3.28
N GLY A 26 6.75 -18.48 -2.10
CA GLY A 26 6.79 -19.90 -1.74
C GLY A 26 7.93 -20.24 -0.81
N GLU A 27 7.65 -20.92 0.30
CA GLU A 27 8.59 -21.55 1.27
C GLU A 27 9.23 -20.73 2.41
N PHE A 28 8.50 -19.78 3.00
CA PHE A 28 8.73 -19.35 4.40
C PHE A 28 7.37 -19.08 5.06
N GLN A 29 6.55 -20.14 5.11
CA GLN A 29 5.09 -20.02 5.22
C GLN A 29 4.54 -19.55 6.57
N PHE A 30 5.33 -19.26 7.61
CA PHE A 30 4.76 -18.84 8.90
C PHE A 30 5.05 -17.38 9.28
N ILE A 31 6.20 -16.83 8.89
CA ILE A 31 6.61 -15.45 9.23
C ILE A 31 6.36 -14.49 8.07
N LEU A 32 6.67 -14.88 6.82
CA LEU A 32 6.54 -14.04 5.63
C LEU A 32 5.11 -13.96 5.05
N ARG A 33 4.13 -14.72 5.57
CA ARG A 33 2.72 -14.61 5.12
C ARG A 33 2.11 -13.22 5.31
N HIS A 34 2.74 -12.38 6.13
CA HIS A 34 2.25 -11.04 6.42
C HIS A 34 2.90 -9.96 5.53
N SER A 35 3.91 -10.29 4.73
CA SER A 35 4.50 -9.35 3.78
C SER A 35 3.71 -9.30 2.49
N ASP A 36 3.29 -8.09 2.13
CA ASP A 36 2.43 -7.86 0.98
C ASP A 36 3.13 -8.15 -0.36
N ALA A 37 4.46 -7.99 -0.44
CA ALA A 37 5.24 -8.46 -1.59
C ALA A 37 6.72 -8.74 -1.25
N ILE A 38 7.30 -9.74 -1.91
CA ILE A 38 8.74 -9.99 -1.98
C ILE A 38 9.11 -10.20 -3.45
N LEU A 39 10.02 -9.38 -3.96
CA LEU A 39 10.40 -9.38 -5.37
C LEU A 39 11.91 -9.53 -5.53
N ARG A 40 12.34 -10.28 -6.54
CA ARG A 40 13.69 -10.15 -7.07
C ARG A 40 13.69 -9.00 -8.08
N VAL A 41 14.57 -8.03 -7.87
CA VAL A 41 14.70 -6.86 -8.72
C VAL A 41 16.14 -6.75 -9.21
N ARG A 42 16.32 -6.47 -10.50
CA ARG A 42 17.61 -6.09 -11.08
C ARG A 42 17.59 -4.61 -11.36
N GLY A 43 18.47 -3.85 -10.70
CA GLY A 43 18.63 -2.41 -10.89
C GLY A 43 20.08 -2.02 -11.13
N ARG A 44 20.39 -0.72 -11.01
CA ARG A 44 21.75 -0.18 -11.19
C ARG A 44 22.80 -0.81 -10.27
N GLU A 45 22.42 -1.15 -9.05
CA GLU A 45 23.31 -1.74 -8.02
C GLU A 45 23.43 -3.27 -8.16
N GLY A 46 22.85 -3.86 -9.20
CA GLY A 46 22.78 -5.31 -9.40
C GLY A 46 21.43 -5.90 -8.98
N SER A 47 21.40 -7.22 -8.75
CA SER A 47 20.20 -7.94 -8.30
C SER A 47 20.08 -7.90 -6.79
N PHE A 48 18.87 -7.63 -6.29
CA PHE A 48 18.56 -7.56 -4.86
C PHE A 48 17.12 -8.01 -4.60
N ILE A 49 16.78 -8.20 -3.32
CA ILE A 49 15.43 -8.52 -2.88
C ILE A 49 14.74 -7.27 -2.38
N LEU A 50 13.57 -6.98 -2.93
CA LEU A 50 12.69 -5.92 -2.46
C LEU A 50 11.60 -6.52 -1.59
N VAL A 51 11.58 -6.16 -0.31
CA VAL A 51 10.55 -6.58 0.64
C VAL A 51 9.61 -5.40 0.89
N VAL A 52 8.31 -5.59 0.64
CA VAL A 52 7.31 -4.54 0.80
C VAL A 52 6.20 -4.95 1.75
N GLU A 53 5.89 -4.00 2.63
CA GLU A 53 4.75 -4.02 3.54
C GLU A 53 3.92 -2.76 3.33
N VAL A 54 2.60 -2.91 3.36
CA VAL A 54 1.60 -1.86 3.22
C VAL A 54 0.75 -1.88 4.49
N GLN A 55 0.78 -0.78 5.21
CA GLN A 55 0.08 -0.61 6.48
C GLN A 55 -0.94 0.51 6.35
N LEU A 56 -2.20 0.22 6.61
CA LEU A 56 -3.23 1.26 6.64
C LEU A 56 -2.87 2.36 7.64
N ARG A 57 -2.38 1.95 8.82
CA ARG A 57 -1.85 2.81 9.89
C ARG A 57 -0.62 2.17 10.50
N ALA A 58 0.22 2.98 11.13
CA ALA A 58 1.45 2.48 11.74
C ALA A 58 1.19 1.47 12.86
N ASP A 59 1.72 0.26 12.71
CA ASP A 59 1.81 -0.74 13.77
C ASP A 59 3.16 -0.61 14.49
N ARG A 60 3.13 -0.48 15.82
CA ARG A 60 4.33 -0.40 16.67
C ARG A 60 5.22 -1.64 16.57
N ARG A 61 4.69 -2.77 16.12
CA ARG A 61 5.44 -4.02 15.94
C ARG A 61 6.12 -4.11 14.56
N MET A 62 5.81 -3.20 13.63
CA MET A 62 6.35 -3.26 12.27
C MET A 62 7.88 -3.25 12.20
N PRO A 63 8.61 -2.39 12.96
CA PRO A 63 10.07 -2.41 12.89
C PRO A 63 10.66 -3.80 13.19
N ARG A 64 10.14 -4.47 14.23
CA ARG A 64 10.56 -5.83 14.59
C ARG A 64 10.22 -6.85 13.50
N ARG A 65 9.04 -6.73 12.90
CA ARG A 65 8.63 -7.59 11.75
C ARG A 65 9.57 -7.38 10.57
N MET A 66 9.85 -6.13 10.21
CA MET A 66 10.69 -5.79 9.07
C MET A 66 12.13 -6.29 9.23
N ARG A 67 12.70 -6.22 10.44
CA ARG A 67 13.98 -6.89 10.74
C ARG A 67 13.95 -8.39 10.45
N ALA A 68 12.89 -9.08 10.88
CA ALA A 68 12.78 -10.51 10.61
C ALA A 68 12.67 -10.80 9.12
N TYR A 69 11.92 -9.98 8.37
CA TYR A 69 11.76 -10.17 6.93
C TYR A 69 13.04 -9.94 6.15
N ALA A 70 13.76 -8.85 6.46
CA ALA A 70 15.03 -8.54 5.83
C ALA A 70 16.05 -9.67 6.05
N ALA A 71 16.25 -10.10 7.30
CA ALA A 71 17.20 -11.16 7.62
C ALA A 71 16.84 -12.51 6.98
N LEU A 72 15.56 -12.89 6.99
CA LEU A 72 15.12 -14.15 6.38
C LEU A 72 15.22 -14.13 4.86
N ALA A 73 14.94 -13.00 4.22
CA ALA A 73 15.08 -12.84 2.78
C ALA A 73 16.56 -12.86 2.36
N GLU A 74 17.42 -12.18 3.10
CA GLU A 74 18.86 -12.13 2.84
C GLU A 74 19.48 -13.53 2.92
N GLU A 75 19.23 -14.25 4.01
CA GLU A 75 19.73 -15.61 4.22
C GLU A 75 19.25 -16.57 3.13
N ARG A 76 17.98 -16.46 2.75
CA ARG A 76 17.38 -17.39 1.80
C ARG A 76 17.89 -17.20 0.37
N TYR A 77 17.96 -15.94 -0.07
CA TYR A 77 18.21 -15.62 -1.46
C TYR A 77 19.68 -15.28 -1.72
N ASN A 78 20.49 -15.13 -0.67
CA ASN A 78 21.90 -14.75 -0.75
C ASN A 78 22.11 -13.49 -1.62
N LEU A 79 21.22 -12.51 -1.42
CA LEU A 79 21.20 -11.23 -2.13
C LEU A 79 20.92 -10.10 -1.12
N PRO A 80 21.45 -8.88 -1.36
CA PRO A 80 21.11 -7.71 -0.56
C PRO A 80 19.60 -7.48 -0.50
N VAL A 81 19.11 -6.95 0.60
CA VAL A 81 17.68 -6.70 0.80
C VAL A 81 17.41 -5.21 0.95
N TYR A 82 16.41 -4.72 0.21
CA TYR A 82 15.87 -3.37 0.31
C TYR A 82 14.46 -3.43 0.93
N PRO A 83 14.35 -3.30 2.27
CA PRO A 83 13.06 -3.35 2.95
C PRO A 83 12.32 -2.01 2.91
N VAL A 84 11.02 -2.06 2.63
CA VAL A 84 10.15 -0.88 2.46
C VAL A 84 8.81 -1.06 3.18
N VAL A 85 8.37 -0.03 3.88
CA VAL A 85 7.03 0.04 4.48
C VAL A 85 6.29 1.25 3.93
N PHE A 86 5.12 1.01 3.33
CA PHE A 86 4.16 2.03 2.97
C PHE A 86 3.17 2.24 4.13
N TYR A 87 3.01 3.49 4.56
CA TYR A 87 1.93 3.88 5.46
C TYR A 87 0.90 4.68 4.68
N LEU A 88 -0.35 4.21 4.68
CA LEU A 88 -1.41 4.80 3.87
C LEU A 88 -2.03 6.04 4.51
N LEU A 89 -2.34 5.98 5.81
CA LEU A 89 -2.99 7.07 6.54
C LEU A 89 -2.07 7.67 7.61
N ALA A 90 -2.09 9.00 7.70
CA ALA A 90 -1.36 9.73 8.73
C ALA A 90 -1.77 9.25 10.14
N PRO A 91 -0.82 9.20 11.09
CA PRO A 91 -1.12 8.81 12.46
C PRO A 91 -2.06 9.83 13.11
N SER A 92 -2.95 9.37 14.00
CA SER A 92 -3.87 10.24 14.76
C SER A 92 -3.17 11.12 15.81
N LYS A 93 -1.88 10.87 16.05
CA LYS A 93 -0.98 11.62 16.92
C LYS A 93 0.32 11.86 16.15
N GLU A 94 1.06 12.91 16.46
CA GLU A 94 2.34 13.29 15.82
C GLU A 94 3.51 12.31 16.06
N VAL A 95 3.25 11.04 16.35
CA VAL A 95 4.30 10.04 16.48
C VAL A 95 4.63 9.51 15.09
N GLU A 96 5.77 9.95 14.56
CA GLU A 96 6.28 9.44 13.30
C GLU A 96 6.68 7.95 13.41
N PRO A 97 6.30 7.12 12.43
CA PRO A 97 6.77 5.75 12.37
C PRO A 97 8.30 5.74 12.14
N PRO A 98 9.09 5.01 12.94
CA PRO A 98 10.53 4.96 12.74
C PRO A 98 10.86 4.21 11.45
N GLY A 99 11.93 4.62 10.77
CA GLY A 99 12.51 3.93 9.62
C GLY A 99 13.54 2.85 10.00
N TYR A 100 13.52 2.39 11.24
CA TYR A 100 14.46 1.39 11.72
C TYR A 100 13.90 0.58 12.88
N TYR A 101 14.47 -0.61 13.06
CA TYR A 101 14.44 -1.37 14.30
C TYR A 101 15.77 -1.20 15.03
N HIS A 102 15.73 -1.01 16.34
CA HIS A 102 16.92 -0.98 17.17
C HIS A 102 16.61 -1.62 18.52
N SER A 103 17.51 -2.50 18.98
CA SER A 103 17.47 -3.05 20.33
C SER A 103 18.88 -3.36 20.82
N GLU A 104 19.11 -3.12 22.11
CA GLU A 104 20.33 -3.50 22.80
C GLU A 104 20.02 -4.50 23.92
N PHE A 105 20.81 -5.57 23.99
CA PHE A 105 20.70 -6.56 25.06
C PHE A 105 22.07 -7.08 25.46
N MET A 106 22.49 -6.85 26.70
CA MET A 106 23.79 -7.28 27.23
C MET A 106 24.99 -6.82 26.36
N GLY A 107 24.93 -5.62 25.79
CA GLY A 107 25.97 -5.08 24.90
C GLY A 107 25.88 -5.58 23.46
N LEU A 108 24.91 -6.43 23.12
CA LEU A 108 24.63 -6.84 21.75
C LEU A 108 23.62 -5.89 21.10
N VAL A 109 23.94 -5.42 19.90
CA VAL A 109 23.07 -4.53 19.12
C VAL A 109 22.41 -5.33 18.00
N ALA A 110 21.09 -5.18 17.88
CA ALA A 110 20.34 -5.60 16.72
C ALA A 110 19.71 -4.38 16.05
N HIS A 111 20.09 -4.14 14.79
CA HIS A 111 19.65 -3.00 14.02
C HIS A 111 19.21 -3.43 12.62
N GLN A 112 18.17 -2.77 12.10
CA GLN A 112 17.73 -2.90 10.72
C GLN A 112 17.13 -1.57 10.28
N ASP A 113 17.72 -0.94 9.26
CA ASP A 113 17.10 0.17 8.56
C ASP A 113 16.07 -0.34 7.54
N PHE A 114 15.04 0.46 7.30
CA PHE A 114 14.09 0.25 6.21
C PHE A 114 13.53 1.58 5.71
N ARG A 115 13.17 1.59 4.42
CA ARG A 115 12.58 2.76 3.80
C ARG A 115 11.13 2.91 4.24
N VAL A 116 10.78 4.08 4.77
CA VAL A 116 9.39 4.45 5.02
C VAL A 116 8.88 5.32 3.88
N VAL A 117 7.73 4.93 3.32
CA VAL A 117 6.97 5.70 2.35
C VAL A 117 5.64 6.11 2.98
N LYS A 118 5.45 7.41 3.17
CA LYS A 118 4.22 7.99 3.73
C LYS A 118 3.34 8.46 2.58
N VAL A 119 2.24 7.76 2.32
CA VAL A 119 1.38 8.05 1.15
C VAL A 119 0.81 9.46 1.22
N TRP A 120 0.42 9.93 2.40
CA TRP A 120 -0.10 11.27 2.62
C TRP A 120 0.90 12.42 2.40
N GLU A 121 2.18 12.12 2.19
CA GLU A 121 3.20 13.12 1.82
C GLU A 121 3.51 13.11 0.32
N ILE A 122 3.00 12.14 -0.44
CA ILE A 122 3.18 12.06 -1.89
C ILE A 122 2.26 13.09 -2.55
N GLU A 123 2.77 13.89 -3.49
CA GLU A 123 1.96 14.83 -4.27
C GLU A 123 1.12 14.07 -5.32
N ALA A 124 -0.21 14.08 -5.16
CA ALA A 124 -1.13 13.31 -6.00
C ALA A 124 -1.01 13.67 -7.49
N ARG A 125 -0.88 14.98 -7.79
CA ARG A 125 -0.71 15.50 -9.15
C ARG A 125 0.53 14.94 -9.84
N ARG A 126 1.63 14.81 -9.10
CA ARG A 126 2.88 14.26 -9.64
C ARG A 126 2.73 12.79 -10.05
N VAL A 127 2.03 11.99 -9.25
CA VAL A 127 1.77 10.57 -9.57
C VAL A 127 0.93 10.45 -10.85
N LEU A 128 -0.07 11.33 -11.00
CA LEU A 128 -0.91 11.38 -12.20
C LEU A 128 -0.10 11.79 -13.44
N GLU A 129 0.75 12.83 -13.33
CA GLU A 129 1.60 13.32 -14.43
C GLU A 129 2.68 12.31 -14.84
N GLU A 130 3.30 11.62 -13.86
CA GLU A 130 4.24 10.53 -14.10
C GLU A 130 3.53 9.27 -14.64
N GLY A 131 2.20 9.21 -14.57
CA GLY A 131 1.38 8.14 -15.12
C GLY A 131 1.49 6.81 -14.36
N VAL A 132 1.90 6.83 -13.09
CA VAL A 132 2.24 5.62 -12.31
C VAL A 132 0.96 4.90 -11.84
N THR A 133 0.45 4.00 -12.68
CA THR A 133 -0.85 3.33 -12.48
C THR A 133 -0.92 2.54 -11.17
N ALA A 134 0.18 1.90 -10.78
CA ALA A 134 0.27 1.09 -9.56
C ALA A 134 0.08 1.91 -8.25
N LEU A 135 0.22 3.24 -8.30
CA LEU A 135 -0.01 4.12 -7.15
C LEU A 135 -1.40 4.76 -7.14
N LEU A 136 -2.15 4.69 -8.25
CA LEU A 136 -3.46 5.32 -8.37
C LEU A 136 -4.49 4.84 -7.33
N PRO A 137 -4.52 3.56 -6.88
CA PRO A 137 -5.39 3.15 -5.79
C PRO A 137 -5.24 4.00 -4.53
N PHE A 138 -4.03 4.42 -4.21
CA PHE A 138 -3.72 5.16 -3.00
C PHE A 138 -3.84 6.68 -3.19
N MET A 139 -4.08 7.15 -4.42
CA MET A 139 -4.19 8.57 -4.78
C MET A 139 -5.14 9.36 -3.87
N PRO A 140 -6.31 8.85 -3.46
CA PRO A 140 -7.19 9.60 -2.55
C PRO A 140 -6.57 9.91 -1.19
N LEU A 141 -5.50 9.22 -0.80
CA LEU A 141 -4.83 9.42 0.48
C LEU A 141 -3.60 10.34 0.36
N MET A 142 -3.30 10.84 -0.83
CA MET A 142 -2.11 11.63 -1.14
C MET A 142 -2.31 13.13 -0.86
N LYS A 143 -1.21 13.87 -0.79
CA LYS A 143 -1.23 15.32 -0.60
C LYS A 143 -1.78 16.03 -1.84
N GLY A 144 -2.61 17.05 -1.59
CA GLY A 144 -3.15 17.93 -2.64
C GLY A 144 -4.19 17.27 -3.53
N VAL A 145 -4.80 16.17 -3.08
CA VAL A 145 -5.85 15.48 -3.83
C VAL A 145 -7.19 16.22 -3.76
N ASP A 146 -7.94 16.18 -4.86
CA ASP A 146 -9.31 16.67 -4.97
C ASP A 146 -10.15 15.74 -5.88
N GLU A 147 -11.44 16.05 -6.03
CA GLU A 147 -12.37 15.27 -6.86
C GLU A 147 -11.96 15.21 -8.34
N GLU A 148 -11.29 16.26 -8.86
CA GLU A 148 -10.83 16.30 -10.25
C GLU A 148 -9.65 15.34 -10.47
N ILE A 149 -8.67 15.36 -9.56
CA ILE A 149 -7.51 14.47 -9.57
C ILE A 149 -7.96 13.02 -9.45
N ILE A 150 -8.89 12.70 -8.55
CA ILE A 150 -9.40 11.33 -8.39
C ILE A 150 -10.14 10.88 -9.65
N ARG A 151 -10.96 11.74 -10.28
CA ARG A 151 -11.57 11.43 -11.59
C ARG A 151 -10.55 11.21 -12.69
N ALA A 152 -9.47 11.99 -12.70
CA ALA A 152 -8.39 11.80 -13.66
C ALA A 152 -7.66 10.47 -13.43
N GLY A 153 -7.36 10.10 -12.18
CA GLY A 153 -6.79 8.80 -11.83
C GLY A 153 -7.67 7.63 -12.25
N ALA A 154 -8.98 7.68 -11.97
CA ALA A 154 -9.92 6.64 -12.41
C ALA A 154 -10.04 6.55 -13.94
N ARG A 155 -9.97 7.68 -14.66
CA ARG A 155 -9.90 7.67 -16.13
C ARG A 155 -8.61 7.02 -16.63
N LEU A 156 -7.47 7.37 -16.05
CA LEU A 156 -6.18 6.81 -16.43
C LEU A 156 -6.13 5.28 -16.20
N LEU A 157 -6.67 4.78 -15.09
CA LEU A 157 -6.80 3.33 -14.85
C LEU A 157 -7.55 2.62 -15.98
N ARG A 158 -8.68 3.18 -16.40
CA ARG A 158 -9.49 2.63 -17.51
C ARG A 158 -8.78 2.74 -18.86
N GLU A 159 -8.15 3.87 -19.15
CA GLU A 159 -7.40 4.08 -20.39
C GLU A 159 -6.20 3.12 -20.52
N ARG A 160 -5.63 2.70 -19.39
CA ARG A 160 -4.55 1.73 -19.31
C ARG A 160 -5.03 0.30 -19.14
N GLU A 161 -6.34 0.07 -19.15
CA GLU A 161 -6.98 -1.25 -18.93
C GLU A 161 -6.46 -1.94 -17.66
N VAL A 162 -6.14 -1.16 -16.62
CA VAL A 162 -5.69 -1.65 -15.32
C VAL A 162 -6.93 -2.18 -14.60
N GLY A 163 -6.89 -3.46 -14.22
CA GLY A 163 -8.06 -4.26 -13.84
C GLY A 163 -9.05 -3.58 -12.88
N GLU A 164 -10.33 -3.94 -13.02
CA GLU A 164 -11.45 -3.34 -12.29
C GLU A 164 -11.24 -3.33 -10.76
N GLU A 165 -10.53 -4.31 -10.22
CA GLU A 165 -10.15 -4.39 -8.81
C GLU A 165 -9.33 -3.17 -8.33
N THR A 166 -8.57 -2.56 -9.23
CA THR A 166 -7.74 -1.38 -8.97
C THR A 166 -8.61 -0.13 -8.85
N GLU A 167 -9.63 -0.01 -9.71
CA GLU A 167 -10.62 1.06 -9.62
C GLU A 167 -11.48 0.91 -8.35
N VAL A 168 -11.83 -0.32 -7.97
CA VAL A 168 -12.52 -0.61 -6.70
C VAL A 168 -11.66 -0.22 -5.50
N ALA A 169 -10.35 -0.50 -5.52
CA ALA A 169 -9.44 -0.09 -4.46
C ALA A 169 -9.32 1.45 -4.36
N LEU A 170 -9.19 2.14 -5.50
CA LEU A 170 -9.23 3.61 -5.56
C LEU A 170 -10.51 4.15 -4.93
N ALA A 171 -11.66 3.58 -5.30
CA ALA A 171 -12.96 4.00 -4.76
C ALA A 171 -13.09 3.74 -3.25
N LEU A 172 -12.59 2.60 -2.77
CA LEU A 172 -12.54 2.29 -1.35
C LEU A 172 -11.69 3.31 -0.59
N PHE A 173 -10.52 3.68 -1.11
CA PHE A 173 -9.68 4.68 -0.43
C PHE A 173 -10.27 6.09 -0.52
N ALA A 174 -10.96 6.42 -1.60
CA ALA A 174 -11.67 7.69 -1.75
C ALA A 174 -12.80 7.85 -0.72
N SER A 175 -13.46 6.77 -0.31
CA SER A 175 -14.51 6.84 0.72
C SER A 175 -13.99 7.26 2.11
N PHE A 176 -12.68 7.20 2.37
CA PHE A 176 -12.10 7.71 3.63
C PHE A 176 -11.97 9.24 3.67
N VAL A 177 -12.05 9.91 2.53
CA VAL A 177 -11.75 11.35 2.40
C VAL A 177 -12.81 12.15 1.62
N MET A 178 -13.82 11.48 1.06
CA MET A 178 -14.86 12.09 0.24
C MET A 178 -16.26 11.74 0.76
N GLU A 179 -17.21 12.64 0.51
CA GLU A 179 -18.62 12.36 0.76
C GLU A 179 -19.20 11.35 -0.25
N PRO A 180 -20.18 10.53 0.16
CA PRO A 180 -20.79 9.50 -0.70
C PRO A 180 -21.29 10.03 -2.05
N GLU A 181 -21.87 11.24 -2.11
CA GLU A 181 -22.41 11.82 -3.34
C GLU A 181 -21.32 12.17 -4.35
N GLN A 182 -20.14 12.58 -3.87
CA GLN A 182 -19.00 12.87 -4.74
C GLN A 182 -18.41 11.55 -5.28
N LEU A 183 -18.31 10.55 -4.42
CA LEU A 183 -17.83 9.23 -4.79
C LEU A 183 -18.74 8.60 -5.87
N GLN A 184 -20.07 8.66 -5.74
CA GLN A 184 -21.00 8.15 -6.76
C GLN A 184 -20.82 8.78 -8.15
N ARG A 185 -20.28 10.00 -8.25
CA ARG A 185 -19.97 10.64 -9.54
C ARG A 185 -18.66 10.15 -10.16
N ILE A 186 -17.80 9.51 -9.36
CA ILE A 186 -16.49 9.00 -9.76
C ILE A 186 -16.59 7.53 -10.14
N VAL A 187 -17.22 6.74 -9.28
CA VAL A 187 -17.25 5.28 -9.39
C VAL A 187 -18.53 4.81 -10.07
N ARG A 188 -18.41 3.85 -10.99
CA ARG A 188 -19.54 3.27 -11.70
C ARG A 188 -20.12 2.06 -10.98
N TRP A 189 -20.44 2.20 -9.70
CA TRP A 189 -21.01 1.10 -8.93
C TRP A 189 -22.48 0.87 -9.26
N ASP A 190 -22.84 -0.39 -9.49
CA ASP A 190 -24.24 -0.80 -9.49
C ASP A 190 -24.72 -0.94 -8.03
N MET A 191 -25.35 0.13 -7.54
CA MET A 191 -25.89 0.17 -6.19
C MET A 191 -27.02 -0.85 -5.96
N ALA A 192 -27.67 -1.35 -7.03
CA ALA A 192 -28.66 -2.41 -6.88
C ALA A 192 -27.98 -3.72 -6.46
N VAL A 193 -26.87 -4.08 -7.14
CA VAL A 193 -26.07 -5.27 -6.80
C VAL A 193 -25.48 -5.16 -5.40
N LEU A 194 -24.92 -4.00 -5.03
CA LEU A 194 -24.34 -3.80 -3.70
C LEU A 194 -25.37 -3.94 -2.58
N ARG A 195 -26.59 -3.45 -2.76
CA ARG A 195 -27.67 -3.55 -1.75
C ARG A 195 -28.17 -4.98 -1.57
N GLU A 196 -28.03 -5.82 -2.58
CA GLU A 196 -28.37 -7.24 -2.47
C GLU A 196 -27.30 -8.06 -1.72
N SER A 197 -26.07 -7.53 -1.62
CA SER A 197 -24.94 -8.18 -0.93
C SER A 197 -25.29 -8.55 0.53
N PRO A 198 -25.05 -9.81 0.94
CA PRO A 198 -25.18 -10.22 2.34
C PRO A 198 -24.34 -9.35 3.28
N TRP A 199 -23.17 -8.91 2.83
CA TRP A 199 -22.28 -8.04 3.61
C TRP A 199 -22.89 -6.67 3.87
N TYR A 200 -23.54 -6.08 2.86
CA TYR A 200 -24.24 -4.80 3.01
C TYR A 200 -25.38 -4.90 4.02
N LYS A 201 -26.15 -6.00 3.98
CA LYS A 201 -27.24 -6.26 4.93
C LYS A 201 -26.70 -6.39 6.37
N GLN A 202 -25.60 -7.12 6.55
CA GLN A 202 -24.97 -7.26 7.87
C GLN A 202 -24.50 -5.91 8.44
N ILE A 203 -23.80 -5.08 7.65
CA ILE A 203 -23.37 -3.74 8.08
C ILE A 203 -24.59 -2.88 8.48
N LEU A 204 -25.67 -2.94 7.70
CA LEU A 204 -26.89 -2.19 7.99
C LEU A 204 -27.55 -2.65 9.28
N GLU A 205 -27.63 -3.96 9.51
CA GLU A 205 -28.16 -4.55 10.74
C GLU A 205 -27.32 -4.16 11.97
N GLU A 206 -25.99 -4.26 11.90
CA GLU A 206 -25.08 -3.81 12.96
C GLU A 206 -25.27 -2.32 13.29
N GLY A 207 -25.38 -1.47 12.26
CA GLY A 207 -25.64 -0.04 12.41
C GLY A 207 -26.98 0.27 13.08
N LEU A 208 -28.05 -0.43 12.69
CA LEU A 208 -29.37 -0.30 13.32
C LEU A 208 -29.35 -0.73 14.79
N GLN A 209 -28.66 -1.84 15.11
CA GLN A 209 -28.51 -2.29 16.48
C GLN A 209 -27.73 -1.28 17.34
N GLN A 210 -26.65 -0.71 16.83
CA GLN A 210 -25.90 0.33 17.53
C GLN A 210 -26.75 1.59 17.76
N GLY A 211 -27.52 2.02 16.75
CA GLY A 211 -28.43 3.16 16.88
C GLY A 211 -29.51 2.96 17.95
N LEU A 212 -30.03 1.73 18.08
CA LEU A 212 -30.99 1.38 19.14
C LEU A 212 -30.35 1.36 20.54
N GLN A 213 -29.08 0.96 20.65
CA GLN A 213 -28.34 0.94 21.92
C GLN A 213 -27.90 2.33 22.38
N GLN A 214 -27.66 3.26 21.44
CA GLN A 214 -27.22 4.63 21.71
C GLN A 214 -28.37 5.65 21.79
N GLY A 215 -29.62 5.19 21.71
CA GLY A 215 -30.84 6.01 21.76
C GLY A 215 -30.87 7.01 22.91
#